data_AF-X0XNH8-F1
#
_entry.id   AF-X0XNH8-F1
#
_cell.length_a   1.000
_cell.length_b   1.000
_cell.length_c   1.000
_cell.angle_alpha   90.00
_cell.angle_beta   90.00
_cell.angle_gamma   90.00
#
_symmetry.space_group_name_H-M   'P 1'
#
loop_
_entity.id
_entity.type
_entity.pdbx_description
1 polymer ?
#
loop_
_entity_poly.entity_id
_entity_poly.type
_entity_poly.pdbx_seq_one_letter_code
_entity_poly.pdbx_strand_id
1 'polypeptide(L)'
;MASGAAKVAYGSFLGTGAALTVKTPGFRPRYVRIVNGTGPNAEWFESMADDTAVKHAQTGATTLLTSDGITPLADGFGVGADADLNAAGEVVHFMATE
;
A
#
# COMPACT_ATOMS: atom_id res chain seq x y z
N MET A 1 18.88 2.03 -24.12
CA MET A 1 18.52 3.11 -23.18
C MET A 1 17.15 2.76 -22.62
N ALA A 2 17.07 2.28 -21.37
CA ALA A 2 15.77 2.17 -20.72
C ALA A 2 15.17 3.58 -20.73
N SER A 3 13.97 3.71 -21.29
CA SER A 3 13.22 4.97 -21.23
C SER A 3 13.16 5.36 -19.75
N GLY A 4 13.80 6.47 -19.35
CA GLY A 4 13.83 6.94 -17.96
C GLY A 4 12.49 7.47 -17.47
N ALA A 5 11.38 6.90 -17.94
CA ALA A 5 10.04 7.18 -17.47
C ALA A 5 9.81 6.43 -16.16
N ALA A 6 9.40 7.14 -15.12
CA ALA A 6 8.96 6.54 -13.87
C ALA A 6 7.86 5.51 -14.18
N LYS A 7 8.01 4.28 -13.70
CA LYS A 7 6.97 3.27 -13.84
C LYS A 7 5.86 3.57 -12.85
N VAL A 8 4.62 3.48 -13.31
CA VAL A 8 3.45 3.58 -12.46
C VAL A 8 2.58 2.36 -12.70
N ALA A 9 2.19 1.69 -11.63
CA ALA A 9 1.26 0.58 -11.64
C ALA A 9 0.02 0.94 -10.84
N TYR A 10 -1.14 0.55 -11.37
CA TYR A 10 -2.43 0.66 -10.71
C TYR A 10 -3.06 -0.72 -10.63
N GLY A 11 -3.91 -0.91 -9.63
CA GLY A 11 -4.71 -2.13 -9.54
C GLY A 11 -5.55 -2.14 -8.29
N SER A 12 -6.04 -3.33 -7.96
CA SER A 12 -6.79 -3.59 -6.75
C SER A 12 -6.52 -5.00 -6.25
N PHE A 13 -6.78 -5.21 -4.97
CA PHE A 13 -6.81 -6.52 -4.34
C PHE A 13 -8.03 -6.60 -3.42
N LEU A 14 -8.44 -7.83 -3.11
CA LEU A 14 -9.46 -8.06 -2.10
C LEU A 14 -8.77 -8.09 -0.74
N GLY A 15 -9.22 -7.25 0.19
CA GLY A 15 -8.74 -7.27 1.56
C GLY A 15 -9.11 -8.59 2.24
N THR A 16 -8.22 -9.07 3.10
CA THR A 16 -8.34 -10.41 3.72
C THR A 16 -8.39 -10.38 5.24
N GLY A 17 -8.13 -9.22 5.87
CA GLY A 17 -7.92 -9.10 7.31
C GLY A 17 -6.60 -9.71 7.80
N ALA A 18 -5.74 -10.15 6.89
CA ALA A 18 -4.45 -10.77 7.18
C ALA A 18 -3.38 -10.25 6.22
N ALA A 19 -2.10 -10.33 6.60
CA ALA A 19 -1.02 -9.90 5.75
C ALA A 19 -1.08 -10.54 4.35
N LEU A 20 -0.93 -9.74 3.30
CA LEU A 20 -0.99 -10.18 1.91
C LEU A 20 0.10 -9.54 1.07
N THR A 21 0.33 -10.11 -0.10
CA THR A 21 1.34 -9.62 -1.05
C THR A 21 0.70 -9.24 -2.38
N VAL A 22 1.04 -8.07 -2.89
CA VAL A 22 0.58 -7.54 -4.18
C VAL A 22 1.77 -7.48 -5.13
N LYS A 23 1.79 -8.37 -6.13
CA LYS A 23 2.87 -8.49 -7.13
C LYS A 23 2.60 -7.80 -8.46
N THR A 24 1.40 -7.23 -8.62
CA THR A 24 0.98 -6.54 -9.84
C THR A 24 1.95 -5.43 -10.29
N PRO A 25 2.63 -4.67 -9.41
CA PRO A 25 3.61 -3.69 -9.85
C PRO A 25 4.76 -4.29 -10.67
N GLY A 26 5.27 -5.48 -10.31
CA GLY A 26 6.39 -6.12 -11.03
C GLY A 26 7.73 -5.37 -10.91
N PHE A 27 7.83 -4.42 -9.99
CA PHE A 27 9.04 -3.67 -9.64
C PHE A 27 8.98 -3.34 -8.14
N ARG A 28 10.12 -2.96 -7.56
CA ARG A 28 10.19 -2.46 -6.17
C ARG A 28 9.65 -1.03 -6.09
N PRO A 29 8.51 -0.77 -5.44
CA PRO A 29 7.97 0.58 -5.35
C PRO A 29 8.82 1.50 -4.47
N ARG A 30 8.92 2.77 -4.85
CA ARG A 30 9.44 3.88 -4.04
C ARG A 30 8.33 4.71 -3.40
N TYR A 31 7.10 4.54 -3.89
CA TYR A 31 5.90 5.08 -3.29
C TYR A 31 4.74 4.12 -3.51
N VAL A 32 3.93 3.92 -2.48
CA VAL A 32 2.69 3.13 -2.54
C VAL A 32 1.59 3.94 -1.88
N ARG A 33 0.49 4.12 -2.61
CA ARG A 33 -0.76 4.66 -2.06
C ARG A 33 -1.83 3.60 -2.15
N ILE A 34 -2.49 3.36 -1.02
CA ILE A 34 -3.63 2.48 -0.88
C ILE A 34 -4.87 3.35 -0.64
N VAL A 35 -5.91 3.09 -1.40
CA VAL A 35 -7.19 3.77 -1.32
C VAL A 35 -8.28 2.74 -1.11
N ASN A 36 -9.01 2.88 -0.01
CA ASN A 36 -10.18 2.08 0.30
C ASN A 36 -11.42 2.99 0.27
N GLY A 37 -12.43 2.63 -0.52
CA GLY A 37 -13.63 3.44 -0.67
C GLY A 37 -14.55 3.46 0.57
N THR A 38 -14.44 2.43 1.42
CA THR A 38 -15.23 2.28 2.65
C THR A 38 -14.37 2.37 3.91
N GLY A 39 -13.05 2.30 3.77
CA GLY A 39 -12.08 2.35 4.86
C GLY A 39 -11.15 3.58 4.84
N PRO A 40 -10.04 3.52 5.59
CA PRO A 40 -8.98 4.51 5.57
C PRO A 40 -8.06 4.32 4.36
N ASN A 41 -7.35 5.40 4.02
CA ASN A 41 -6.29 5.36 3.02
C ASN A 41 -4.93 5.24 3.71
N ALA A 42 -3.93 4.71 3.01
CA ALA A 42 -2.57 4.72 3.53
C ALA A 42 -1.54 5.02 2.45
N GLU A 43 -0.42 5.62 2.88
CA GLU A 43 0.69 5.98 2.01
C GLU A 43 2.01 5.52 2.63
N TRP A 44 2.90 5.02 1.78
CA TRP A 44 4.26 4.67 2.16
C TRP A 44 5.24 5.28 1.15
N PHE A 45 6.35 5.80 1.68
CA PHE A 45 7.41 6.46 0.92
C PHE A 45 8.73 5.72 1.13
N GLU A 46 9.62 5.72 0.13
CA GLU A 46 10.91 5.00 0.16
C GLU A 46 11.77 5.26 1.41
N SER A 47 11.70 6.45 1.97
CA SER A 47 12.45 6.82 3.18
C SER A 47 11.81 6.34 4.49
N MET A 48 10.65 5.69 4.44
CA MET A 48 9.99 5.10 5.60
C MET A 48 10.54 3.70 5.87
N ALA A 49 10.41 3.25 7.12
CA ALA A 49 10.74 1.88 7.48
C ALA A 49 9.78 0.88 6.80
N ASP A 50 10.25 -0.35 6.60
CA ASP A 50 9.38 -1.46 6.19
C ASP A 50 8.29 -1.69 7.25
N ASP A 51 7.14 -2.21 6.81
CA ASP A 51 5.95 -2.48 7.64
C ASP A 51 5.36 -1.23 8.32
N THR A 52 5.57 -0.05 7.74
CA THR A 52 4.97 1.21 8.20
C THR A 52 4.08 1.83 7.14
N ALA A 53 3.21 2.77 7.52
CA ALA A 53 2.47 3.60 6.57
C ALA A 53 1.88 4.82 7.26
N VAL A 54 1.74 5.93 6.54
CA VAL A 54 0.90 7.06 6.98
C VAL A 54 -0.55 6.70 6.68
N LYS A 55 -1.35 6.48 7.72
CA LYS A 55 -2.77 6.15 7.61
C LYS A 55 -3.60 7.42 7.75
N HIS A 56 -4.49 7.63 6.80
CA HIS A 56 -5.49 8.68 6.82
C HIS A 56 -6.85 8.07 7.16
N ALA A 57 -7.27 8.25 8.40
CA ALA A 57 -8.56 7.80 8.88
C ALA A 57 -9.70 8.56 8.21
N GLN A 58 -10.86 7.92 8.10
CA GLN A 58 -12.06 8.51 7.52
C GLN A 58 -12.57 9.74 8.30
N THR A 59 -12.22 9.82 9.60
CA THR A 59 -12.50 10.95 10.49
C THR A 59 -11.56 12.15 10.27
N GLY A 60 -10.60 12.05 9.34
CA GLY A 60 -9.61 13.09 9.04
C GLY A 60 -8.35 13.03 9.89
N ALA A 61 -8.27 12.12 10.88
CA ALA A 61 -7.05 11.90 11.64
C ALA A 61 -5.95 11.28 10.75
N THR A 62 -4.73 11.77 10.89
CA THR A 62 -3.55 11.17 10.25
C THR A 62 -2.66 10.56 11.32
N THR A 63 -2.35 9.28 11.19
CA THR A 63 -1.52 8.52 12.13
C THR A 63 -0.43 7.76 11.39
N LEU A 64 0.67 7.46 12.09
CA LEU A 64 1.70 6.57 11.58
C LEU A 64 1.41 5.16 12.07
N LEU A 65 1.22 4.22 11.14
CA LEU A 65 1.34 2.80 11.43
C LEU A 65 2.81 2.46 11.60
N THR A 66 3.18 1.97 12.79
CA THR A 66 4.53 1.50 13.10
C THR A 66 4.68 -0.02 12.93
N SER A 67 3.58 -0.71 12.64
CA SER A 67 3.49 -2.12 12.28
C SER A 67 2.25 -2.32 11.41
N ASP A 68 2.17 -3.47 10.72
CA ASP A 68 1.04 -3.85 9.87
C ASP A 68 0.75 -2.86 8.72
N GLY A 69 1.78 -2.11 8.32
CA GLY A 69 1.71 -1.09 7.27
C GLY A 69 1.97 -1.66 5.87
N ILE A 70 2.84 -0.98 5.14
CA ILE A 70 3.24 -1.36 3.78
C ILE A 70 4.73 -1.73 3.81
N THR A 71 5.06 -2.86 3.17
CA THR A 71 6.44 -3.33 3.04
C THR A 71 6.82 -3.41 1.56
N PRO A 72 7.78 -2.62 1.06
CA PRO A 72 8.24 -2.74 -0.32
C PRO A 72 8.94 -4.08 -0.56
N LEU A 73 8.63 -4.75 -1.67
CA LEU A 73 9.23 -6.02 -2.09
C LEU A 73 9.91 -5.85 -3.45
N ALA A 74 10.74 -6.81 -3.87
CA ALA A 74 11.45 -6.72 -5.15
C ALA A 74 10.52 -6.63 -6.38
N ASP A 75 9.35 -7.26 -6.31
CA ASP A 75 8.37 -7.38 -7.40
C ASP A 75 7.00 -6.75 -7.05
N GLY A 76 6.92 -5.95 -5.98
CA GLY A 76 5.67 -5.34 -5.54
C GLY A 76 5.73 -4.87 -4.10
N PHE A 77 4.67 -5.09 -3.33
CA PHE A 77 4.62 -4.71 -1.92
C PHE A 77 3.77 -5.68 -1.10
N GLY A 78 4.08 -5.77 0.18
CA GLY A 78 3.24 -6.39 1.20
C GLY A 78 2.32 -5.34 1.83
N VAL A 79 1.13 -5.78 2.21
CA VAL A 79 0.20 -5.03 3.06
C VAL A 79 0.03 -5.85 4.33
N GLY A 80 0.23 -5.23 5.49
CA GLY A 80 0.08 -5.85 6.80
C GLY A 80 -1.37 -6.14 7.16
N ALA A 81 -1.59 -6.58 8.39
CA ALA A 81 -2.90 -7.01 8.88
C ALA A 81 -3.71 -5.88 9.55
N ASP A 82 -3.45 -4.60 9.24
CA ASP A 82 -4.24 -3.49 9.77
C ASP A 82 -5.72 -3.69 9.39
N ALA A 83 -6.55 -3.85 10.42
CA ALA A 83 -7.92 -4.32 10.27
C ALA A 83 -8.83 -3.38 9.47
N ASP A 84 -8.43 -2.11 9.32
CA ASP A 84 -9.19 -1.13 8.55
C ASP A 84 -8.63 -0.97 7.13
N LEU A 85 -7.29 -0.96 6.97
CA LEU A 85 -6.63 -0.79 5.68
C LEU A 85 -6.79 -2.04 4.78
N ASN A 86 -6.83 -3.21 5.40
CA ASN A 86 -6.92 -4.51 4.74
C ASN A 86 -8.12 -5.30 5.28
N ALA A 87 -9.27 -4.64 5.43
CA ALA A 87 -10.49 -5.27 5.94
C ALA A 87 -10.96 -6.39 4.99
N ALA A 88 -11.37 -7.52 5.57
CA ALA A 88 -11.80 -8.69 4.82
C ALA A 88 -13.04 -8.41 3.96
N GLY A 89 -12.97 -8.70 2.67
CA GLY A 89 -14.09 -8.55 1.75
C GLY A 89 -14.23 -7.16 1.12
N GLU A 90 -13.36 -6.21 1.47
CA GLU A 90 -13.33 -4.89 0.85
C GLU A 90 -12.41 -4.88 -0.38
N VAL A 91 -12.84 -4.20 -1.45
CA VAL A 91 -11.98 -3.99 -2.62
C VAL A 91 -11.10 -2.78 -2.36
N VAL A 92 -9.80 -3.03 -2.28
CA VAL A 92 -8.80 -2.02 -1.98
C VAL A 92 -8.03 -1.70 -3.25
N HIS A 93 -7.93 -0.42 -3.59
CA HIS A 93 -7.23 0.07 -4.78
C HIS A 93 -5.83 0.55 -4.41
N PHE A 94 -4.89 0.47 -5.35
CA PHE A 94 -3.54 1.00 -5.14
C PHE A 94 -2.97 1.72 -6.37
N MET A 95 -2.01 2.58 -6.07
CA MET A 95 -1.05 3.16 -7.02
C MET A 95 0.35 2.92 -6.47
N ALA A 96 1.25 2.39 -7.29
CA ALA A 96 2.65 2.17 -6.94
C ALA A 96 3.56 2.80 -8.00
N THR A 97 4.66 3.41 -7.59
CA THR A 97 5.63 4.04 -8.51
C THR A 97 7.07 3.63 -8.22
N GLU A 98 7.90 3.55 -9.27
CA GLU A 98 9.37 3.40 -9.21
C GLU A 98 10.09 4.76 -9.20
#